data_AF-A0A7J6TI08-F1
#
_entry.id   AF-A0A7J6TI08-F1
#
_cell.length_a   1.000
_cell.length_b   1.000
_cell.length_c   1.000
_cell.angle_alpha   90.00
_cell.angle_beta   90.00
_cell.angle_gamma   90.00
#
_symmetry.space_group_name_H-M   'P 1'
#
loop_
_entity.id
_entity.type
_entity.pdbx_description
1 polymer ?
#
loop_
_entity_poly.entity_id
_entity_poly.type
_entity_poly.pdbx_seq_one_letter_code
_entity_poly.pdbx_strand_id
1 'polypeptide(L)'
;MGFFTWEVFKVSEDKPHRKGNDCKRIKADLVQCMQQTQCWKSGALFEECMQSKDPAWVTKECMHLRDAYMQCRKCLIVPNLRLYGNPYS
;
A
#
# COMPACT_ATOMS: atom_id res chain seq x y z
N MET A 1 -16.34 14.30 -1.51
CA MET A 1 -16.11 13.62 -0.22
C MET A 1 -15.89 12.14 -0.49
N GLY A 2 -14.64 11.65 -0.42
CA GLY A 2 -14.38 10.21 -0.44
C GLY A 2 -14.58 9.64 0.96
N PHE A 3 -15.51 8.72 1.12
CA PHE A 3 -15.73 7.98 2.35
C PHE A 3 -14.50 7.09 2.63
N PHE A 4 -13.53 7.61 3.38
CA PHE A 4 -12.59 6.76 4.11
C PHE A 4 -13.38 6.12 5.24
N THR A 5 -13.99 4.97 4.98
CA THR A 5 -14.68 4.20 6.01
C THR A 5 -13.65 3.77 7.06
N TRP A 6 -13.92 4.10 8.31
CA TRP A 6 -13.12 3.72 9.48
C TRP A 6 -13.04 2.20 9.70
N GLU A 7 -13.79 1.41 8.92
CA GLU A 7 -13.86 -0.04 8.99
C GLU A 7 -12.54 -0.72 8.62
N VAL A 8 -11.72 -0.11 7.75
CA VAL A 8 -10.41 -0.65 7.36
C VAL A 8 -9.43 -0.69 8.55
N PHE A 9 -9.63 0.15 9.57
CA PHE A 9 -8.78 0.23 10.77
C PHE A 9 -9.21 -0.68 11.92
N LYS A 10 -10.29 -1.46 11.76
CA LYS A 10 -10.68 -2.42 12.79
C LYS A 10 -9.72 -3.62 12.73
N VAL A 11 -8.79 -3.64 13.69
CA VAL A 11 -8.04 -4.85 14.06
C VAL A 11 -9.07 -5.88 14.51
N SER A 12 -9.32 -6.92 13.71
CA SER A 12 -10.05 -8.11 14.15
C SER A 12 -9.08 -9.10 14.79
N GLU A 13 -9.52 -9.84 15.80
CA GLU A 13 -8.72 -10.86 16.51
C GLU A 13 -8.17 -11.93 15.54
N ASP A 14 -8.91 -12.19 14.45
CA ASP A 14 -8.57 -13.14 13.38
C ASP A 14 -7.49 -12.64 12.39
N LYS A 15 -7.27 -11.32 12.33
CA LYS A 15 -6.30 -10.67 11.44
C LYS A 15 -5.62 -9.51 12.18
N PRO A 16 -4.77 -9.80 13.18
CA PRO A 16 -4.03 -8.75 13.86
C PRO A 16 -3.17 -8.02 12.82
N HIS A 17 -3.36 -6.70 12.70
CA HIS A 17 -2.46 -5.87 11.90
C HIS A 17 -1.04 -6.14 12.41
N ARG A 18 -0.15 -6.65 11.55
CA ARG A 18 1.19 -7.04 11.99
C ARG A 18 1.86 -5.83 12.65
N LYS A 19 2.39 -6.03 13.86
CA LYS A 19 3.19 -5.05 14.62
C LYS A 19 4.51 -4.65 13.91
N GLY A 20 4.77 -5.18 12.72
CA GLY A 20 5.89 -4.82 11.86
C GLY A 20 5.48 -3.74 10.88
N ASN A 21 5.54 -2.48 11.31
CA ASN A 21 5.37 -1.31 10.43
C ASN A 21 6.64 -1.08 9.60
N ASP A 22 7.19 -2.15 9.01
CA ASP A 22 8.43 -2.13 8.24
C ASP A 22 8.15 -1.57 6.86
N CYS A 23 7.99 -0.25 6.77
CA CYS A 23 7.73 0.44 5.51
C CYS A 23 8.81 0.16 4.46
N LYS A 24 10.03 -0.21 4.90
CA LYS A 24 11.11 -0.68 4.02
C LYS A 24 10.75 -1.97 3.29
N ARG A 25 10.15 -2.94 3.99
CA ARG A 25 9.73 -4.22 3.42
C ARG A 25 8.58 -4.03 2.44
N ILE A 26 7.57 -3.26 2.83
CA ILE A 26 6.42 -2.95 1.95
C ILE A 26 6.89 -2.19 0.71
N LYS A 27 7.86 -1.27 0.85
CA LYS A 27 8.47 -0.59 -0.30
C LYS A 27 9.18 -1.56 -1.24
N ALA A 28 9.96 -2.50 -0.71
CA ALA A 28 10.66 -3.50 -1.53
C ALA A 28 9.66 -4.36 -2.30
N ASP A 29 8.60 -4.82 -1.63
CA ASP A 29 7.52 -5.62 -2.23
C ASP A 29 6.78 -4.83 -3.32
N LEU A 30 6.46 -3.55 -3.06
CA LEU A 30 5.84 -2.65 -4.04
C LEU A 30 6.72 -2.48 -5.28
N VAL A 31 8.02 -2.22 -5.11
CA VAL A 31 8.95 -2.07 -6.25
C VAL A 31 9.03 -3.36 -7.06
N GLN A 32 9.14 -4.50 -6.40
CA GLN A 32 9.16 -5.80 -7.07
C GLN A 32 7.86 -6.06 -7.84
N CYS A 33 6.71 -5.75 -7.24
CA CYS A 33 5.41 -5.88 -7.89
C CYS A 33 5.32 -4.98 -9.12
N MET A 34 5.70 -3.71 -9.01
CA MET A 34 5.69 -2.76 -10.12
C MET A 34 6.57 -3.20 -11.28
N GLN A 35 7.75 -3.77 -11.01
CA GLN A 35 8.63 -4.32 -12.05
C GLN A 35 7.98 -5.43 -12.89
N GLN A 36 7.01 -6.16 -12.31
CA GLN A 36 6.30 -7.23 -13.01
C GLN A 36 5.10 -6.71 -13.84
N THR A 37 4.62 -5.50 -13.55
CA THR A 37 3.45 -4.92 -14.23
C THR A 37 3.71 -4.55 -15.68
N GLN A 38 2.63 -4.46 -16.45
CA GLN A 38 2.67 -4.05 -17.84
C GLN A 38 3.17 -2.61 -18.00
N CYS A 39 2.85 -1.74 -17.05
CA CYS A 39 3.30 -0.34 -17.06
C CYS A 39 4.84 -0.21 -17.04
N TRP A 40 5.52 -1.00 -16.19
CA TRP A 40 6.99 -1.02 -16.18
C TRP A 40 7.56 -1.61 -17.47
N LYS A 41 6.94 -2.67 -17.98
CA LYS A 41 7.35 -3.33 -19.23
C LYS A 41 7.15 -2.44 -20.46
N SER A 42 6.20 -1.50 -20.43
CA SER A 42 6.00 -0.52 -21.50
C SER A 42 7.02 0.61 -21.51
N GLY A 43 7.92 0.68 -20.52
CA GLY A 43 8.92 1.75 -20.41
C GLY A 43 8.34 3.09 -19.93
N ALA A 44 7.15 3.08 -19.32
CA ALA A 44 6.56 4.27 -18.72
C ALA A 44 7.33 4.68 -17.46
N LEU A 45 7.23 5.95 -17.06
CA LEU A 45 7.89 6.41 -15.84
C LEU A 45 7.25 5.76 -14.62
N PHE A 46 8.06 5.47 -13.60
CA PHE A 46 7.57 4.88 -12.35
C PHE A 46 6.43 5.69 -11.73
N GLU A 47 6.50 7.02 -11.82
CA GLU A 47 5.47 7.93 -11.31
C GLU A 47 4.15 7.79 -12.06
N GLU A 48 4.18 7.57 -13.38
CA GLU A 48 2.98 7.32 -14.19
C GLU A 48 2.33 5.99 -13.79
N CYS A 49 3.15 4.95 -13.59
CA CYS A 49 2.66 3.67 -13.09
C CYS A 49 2.07 3.79 -11.69
N MET A 50 2.70 4.56 -10.80
CA MET A 50 2.21 4.81 -9.45
C MET A 50 0.89 5.56 -9.41
N GLN A 51 0.65 6.47 -10.36
CA GLN A 51 -0.58 7.26 -10.46
C GLN A 51 -1.70 6.50 -11.18
N SER A 52 -1.36 5.51 -11.99
CA SER A 52 -2.32 4.68 -12.69
C SER A 52 -3.27 3.94 -11.73
N LYS A 53 -4.54 3.94 -12.08
CA LYS A 53 -5.62 3.21 -11.39
C LYS A 53 -6.18 2.07 -12.23
N ASP A 54 -5.58 1.82 -13.40
CA ASP A 54 -6.02 0.79 -14.32
C ASP A 54 -5.51 -0.58 -13.89
N PRO A 55 -6.40 -1.51 -13.48
CA PRO A 55 -6.01 -2.84 -13.01
C PRO A 55 -5.39 -3.70 -14.12
N ALA A 56 -5.59 -3.32 -15.39
CA ALA A 56 -4.96 -3.94 -16.55
C ALA A 56 -3.50 -3.48 -16.74
N TRP A 57 -3.15 -2.30 -16.23
CA TRP A 57 -1.82 -1.71 -16.41
C TRP A 57 -0.94 -1.91 -15.17
N VAL A 58 -1.54 -1.84 -13.99
CA VAL A 58 -0.95 -2.15 -12.68
C VAL A 58 -1.84 -3.16 -11.97
N THR A 59 -1.31 -4.31 -11.59
CA THR A 59 -2.10 -5.36 -10.93
C THR A 59 -2.72 -4.85 -9.63
N LYS A 60 -3.92 -5.33 -9.29
CA LYS A 60 -4.63 -4.99 -8.03
C LYS A 60 -3.76 -5.22 -6.79
N GLU A 61 -2.91 -6.24 -6.80
CA GLU A 61 -1.96 -6.52 -5.71
C GLU A 61 -0.93 -5.40 -5.53
N CYS A 62 -0.37 -4.87 -6.63
CA CYS A 62 0.56 -3.74 -6.56
C CYS A 62 -0.13 -2.46 -6.08
N MET A 63 -1.40 -2.26 -6.45
CA MET A 63 -2.20 -1.14 -5.93
C MET A 63 -2.43 -1.28 -4.42
N HIS A 64 -2.68 -2.49 -3.94
CA HIS A 64 -2.81 -2.77 -2.52
C HIS A 64 -1.50 -2.49 -1.77
N LEU A 65 -0.36 -2.93 -2.31
CA LEU A 65 0.97 -2.61 -1.77
C LEU A 65 1.27 -1.11 -1.77
N ARG A 66 0.79 -0.37 -2.78
CA ARG A 66 0.90 1.10 -2.83
C ARG A 66 0.13 1.72 -1.67
N ASP A 67 -1.12 1.32 -1.46
CA ASP A 67 -1.95 1.82 -0.38
C ASP A 67 -1.37 1.45 0.99
N ALA A 68 -0.85 0.22 1.13
CA ALA A 68 -0.09 -0.22 2.29
C ALA A 68 1.14 0.65 2.55
N TYR A 69 1.93 0.95 1.52
CA TYR A 69 3.11 1.77 1.68
C TYR A 69 2.77 3.21 2.11
N MET A 70 1.74 3.80 1.51
CA MET A 70 1.27 5.14 1.87
C MET A 70 0.75 5.19 3.29
N GLN A 71 0.00 4.16 3.71
CA GLN A 71 -0.50 4.07 5.07
C GLN A 71 0.63 3.85 6.08
N CYS A 72 1.63 3.02 5.75
CA CYS A 72 2.83 2.86 6.56
C CYS A 72 3.57 4.18 6.76
N ARG A 73 3.77 4.97 5.68
CA ARG A 73 4.36 6.32 5.77
C ARG A 73 3.53 7.25 6.65
N LYS A 74 2.20 7.19 6.57
CA LYS A 74 1.32 7.97 7.45
C LYS A 74 1.48 7.57 8.91
N CYS A 75 1.60 6.28 9.22
CA CYS A 75 1.84 5.82 10.59
C CYS A 75 3.23 6.26 11.13
N LEU A 76 4.23 6.46 10.27
CA LEU A 76 5.51 7.04 10.71
C LEU A 76 5.37 8.51 11.14
N ILE A 77 4.52 9.29 10.45
CA ILE A 77 4.34 10.72 10.69
C ILE A 77 3.31 10.98 11.79
N VAL A 78 2.20 10.22 11.81
CA VAL A 78 1.07 10.40 12.72
C VAL A 78 1.16 9.36 13.84
N PRO A 79 1.55 9.77 15.07
CA PRO A 79 1.77 8.83 16.17
C PRO A 79 0.51 8.07 16.59
N ASN A 80 -0.67 8.69 16.47
CA ASN A 80 -1.96 8.05 16.76
C ASN A 80 -2.22 6.84 15.85
N LEU A 81 -1.73 6.86 14.61
CA LEU A 81 -1.90 5.75 13.66
C LEU A 81 -0.89 4.61 13.91
N ARG A 82 0.14 4.81 14.73
CA ARG A 82 1.09 3.74 15.11
C ARG A 82 0.42 2.68 15.97
N LEU A 83 -0.56 3.08 16.79
CA LEU A 83 -1.29 2.18 17.70
C LEU A 83 -2.18 1.20 16.95
N TYR A 84 -2.67 1.60 15.77
CA TYR A 84 -3.55 0.78 14.94
C TYR A 84 -2.78 -0.04 13.89
N GLY A 85 -1.51 0.29 13.61
CA GLY A 85 -0.71 -0.43 12.62
C GLY A 85 -1.11 -0.11 11.17
N ASN A 86 -0.59 -0.90 10.23
CA ASN A 86 -0.95 -0.79 8.83
C ASN A 86 -2.03 -1.82 8.49
N PRO A 87 -3.26 -1.39 8.14
CA PRO A 87 -4.36 -2.30 7.84
C PRO A 87 -4.20 -3.09 6.54
N TYR A 88 -3.22 -2.73 5.73
CA TYR A 88 -2.90 -3.36 4.46
C TYR A 88 -1.65 -4.27 4.56
N SER A 89 -1.17 -4.60 5.78
CA SER A 89 0.00 -5.46 6.04
C SER A 89 -0.36 -6.85 6.53
#